data_AF-X1LLR1-F1
#
_entry.id   AF-X1LLR1-F1
#
_cell.length_a   1.000
_cell.length_b   1.000
_cell.length_c   1.000
_cell.angle_alpha   90.00
_cell.angle_beta   90.00
_cell.angle_gamma   90.00
#
_symmetry.space_group_name_H-M   'P 1'
#
loop_
_entity.id
_entity.type
_entity.pdbx_description
1 polymer ?
#
loop_
_entity_poly.entity_id
_entity_poly.type
_entity_poly.pdbx_seq_one_letter_code
_entity_poly.pdbx_strand_id
1 'polypeptide(L)'
;MQLTASVALYSKDKAPPLILIDDHLPYPKAILTVFGQIKHRRRKNGRGRLKYPRLKPPADLQVGVVKKLRDDRGYLLKVSNKALFGKKKEIEKRIRKLGIGQKINTSHMERLNGTIRGQQARLARRTRNGSHLEEMLQYSIWLWRDLYNWTRVHYSLLDETPAIALGLTNEVWSVLKYILYP
;
A
#
# COMPACT_ATOMS: atom_id res chain seq x y z
N MET A 1 -2.62 12.02 8.88
CA MET A 1 -4.00 11.54 9.15
C MET A 1 -4.86 11.33 7.89
N GLN A 2 -4.62 12.03 6.78
CA GLN A 2 -5.45 11.91 5.58
C GLN A 2 -5.38 10.53 4.90
N LEU A 3 -4.18 9.94 4.72
CA LEU A 3 -4.02 8.65 4.04
C LEU A 3 -4.79 7.49 4.69
N THR A 4 -4.75 7.39 6.02
CA THR A 4 -5.50 6.37 6.78
C THR A 4 -7.01 6.55 6.67
N ALA A 5 -7.48 7.80 6.62
CA ALA A 5 -8.88 8.12 6.43
C ALA A 5 -9.34 7.79 4.99
N SER A 6 -8.53 8.12 3.97
CA SER A 6 -8.83 7.81 2.57
C SER A 6 -8.89 6.32 2.28
N VAL A 7 -7.96 5.52 2.84
CA VAL A 7 -7.98 4.06 2.70
C VAL A 7 -9.17 3.43 3.44
N ALA A 8 -9.50 3.94 4.63
CA ALA A 8 -10.68 3.49 5.37
C ALA A 8 -11.99 3.81 4.62
N LEU A 9 -12.08 4.99 4.00
CA LEU A 9 -13.24 5.43 3.23
C LEU A 9 -13.44 4.55 1.99
N TYR A 10 -12.37 4.28 1.23
CA TYR A 10 -12.45 3.44 0.02
C TYR A 10 -12.78 1.98 0.33
N SER A 11 -12.44 1.49 1.52
CA SER A 11 -12.64 0.09 1.91
C SER A 11 -13.98 -0.19 2.59
N LYS A 12 -14.79 0.82 2.90
CA LYS A 12 -15.98 0.63 3.75
C LYS A 12 -17.03 -0.30 3.14
N ASP A 13 -17.16 -0.27 1.81
CA ASP A 13 -18.16 -1.06 1.05
C ASP A 13 -17.54 -2.07 0.08
N LYS A 14 -16.20 -2.25 0.12
CA LYS A 14 -15.46 -3.14 -0.78
C LYS A 14 -14.77 -4.23 0.01
N ALA A 15 -14.61 -5.39 -0.64
CA ALA A 15 -13.78 -6.46 -0.09
C ALA A 15 -12.37 -5.93 0.22
N PRO A 16 -11.77 -6.31 1.36
CA PRO A 16 -10.48 -5.77 1.77
C PRO A 16 -9.41 -6.03 0.69
N PRO A 17 -8.53 -5.04 0.48
CA PRO A 17 -7.48 -5.17 -0.51
C PRO A 17 -6.50 -6.26 -0.11
N LEU A 18 -5.81 -6.84 -1.11
CA LEU A 18 -4.61 -7.61 -0.85
C LEU A 18 -3.48 -6.65 -0.47
N ILE A 19 -2.90 -6.82 0.72
CA ILE A 19 -1.81 -5.96 1.21
C ILE A 19 -0.49 -6.74 1.19
N LEU A 20 0.51 -6.22 0.49
CA LEU A 20 1.87 -6.79 0.43
C LEU A 20 2.87 -5.75 0.97
N ILE A 21 3.53 -6.08 2.08
CA ILE A 21 4.36 -5.13 2.85
C ILE A 21 5.69 -5.75 3.26
N ASP A 22 6.62 -4.89 3.72
CA ASP A 22 7.80 -5.35 4.44
C ASP A 22 7.47 -5.70 5.92
N ASP A 23 8.46 -6.20 6.66
CA ASP A 23 8.32 -6.62 8.06
C ASP A 23 8.49 -5.47 9.07
N HIS A 24 7.92 -4.29 8.80
CA HIS A 24 7.96 -3.15 9.71
C HIS A 24 6.95 -3.33 10.88
N LEU A 25 7.46 -3.25 12.11
CA LEU A 25 6.75 -3.54 13.37
C LEU A 25 5.41 -2.80 13.57
N PRO A 26 5.22 -1.53 13.15
CA PRO A 26 3.96 -0.81 13.32
C PRO A 26 2.82 -1.29 12.41
N TYR A 27 3.11 -1.97 11.29
CA TYR A 27 2.10 -2.31 10.29
C TYR A 27 0.94 -3.16 10.80
N PRO A 28 1.13 -4.22 11.61
CA PRO A 28 0.01 -4.99 12.14
C PRO A 28 -1.00 -4.12 12.90
N LYS A 29 -0.52 -3.16 13.72
CA LYS A 29 -1.39 -2.25 14.46
C LYS A 29 -2.09 -1.27 13.52
N ALA A 30 -1.36 -0.65 12.59
CA ALA A 30 -1.92 0.30 11.64
C ALA A 30 -3.00 -0.33 10.75
N ILE A 31 -2.76 -1.55 10.26
CA ILE A 31 -3.74 -2.30 9.45
C ILE A 31 -4.99 -2.61 10.27
N LEU A 32 -4.84 -3.02 11.54
CA LEU A 32 -6.00 -3.28 12.40
C LEU A 32 -6.76 -2.00 12.78
N THR A 33 -6.10 -0.84 12.86
CA THR A 33 -6.80 0.44 13.07
C THR A 33 -7.71 0.78 11.89
N VAL A 34 -7.32 0.43 10.66
CA VAL A 34 -8.07 0.75 9.44
C VAL A 34 -9.12 -0.32 9.11
N PHE A 35 -8.73 -1.59 9.12
CA PHE A 35 -9.57 -2.70 8.66
C PHE A 35 -10.08 -3.59 9.81
N GLY A 36 -9.61 -3.40 11.03
CA GLY A 36 -9.94 -4.28 12.15
C GLY A 36 -11.39 -4.14 12.59
N GLN A 37 -12.00 -5.26 12.94
CA GLN A 37 -13.32 -5.32 13.54
C GLN A 37 -13.17 -5.43 15.06
N ILE A 38 -13.99 -4.68 15.79
CA ILE A 38 -14.08 -4.82 17.25
C ILE A 38 -14.73 -6.18 17.55
N LYS A 39 -13.97 -7.07 18.20
CA LYS A 39 -14.50 -8.36 18.67
C LYS A 39 -14.24 -8.54 20.15
N HIS A 40 -15.28 -8.97 20.86
CA HIS A 40 -15.15 -9.43 22.24
C HIS A 40 -14.67 -10.88 22.27
N ARG A 41 -13.73 -11.20 23.17
CA ARG A 41 -13.35 -12.61 23.37
C ARG A 41 -14.55 -13.40 23.89
N ARG A 42 -14.70 -14.64 23.41
CA ARG A 42 -15.69 -15.59 23.93
C ARG A 42 -15.53 -15.69 25.45
N ARG A 43 -16.65 -15.58 26.16
CA ARG A 43 -16.67 -15.80 27.61
C ARG A 43 -16.59 -17.30 27.88
N LYS A 44 -15.95 -17.68 28.99
CA LYS A 44 -16.02 -19.07 29.46
C LYS A 44 -17.42 -19.36 30.04
N ASN A 45 -17.98 -18.40 30.78
CA ASN A 45 -19.30 -18.49 31.41
C ASN A 45 -20.21 -17.34 30.91
N GLY A 46 -21.53 -17.56 30.84
CA GLY A 46 -22.49 -16.60 30.26
C GLY A 46 -22.69 -15.28 31.04
N ARG A 47 -22.35 -15.25 32.33
CA ARG A 47 -22.61 -14.11 33.24
C ARG A 47 -21.40 -13.17 33.37
N GLY A 48 -21.66 -11.89 33.71
CA GLY A 48 -20.65 -10.85 33.97
C GLY A 48 -20.42 -9.83 32.83
N ARG A 49 -19.48 -8.91 33.02
CA ARG A 49 -19.10 -7.88 32.03
C ARG A 49 -18.43 -8.51 30.80
N LEU A 50 -18.66 -7.94 29.60
CA LEU A 50 -17.93 -8.38 28.40
C LEU A 50 -16.43 -8.13 28.60
N LYS A 51 -15.60 -9.06 28.13
CA LYS A 51 -14.16 -8.85 28.11
C LYS A 51 -13.85 -7.63 27.24
N TYR A 52 -12.77 -6.91 27.59
CA TYR A 52 -12.34 -5.75 26.85
C TYR A 52 -12.26 -6.03 25.34
N PRO A 53 -12.86 -5.16 24.51
CA PRO A 53 -12.84 -5.32 23.07
C PRO A 53 -11.40 -5.33 22.56
N ARG A 54 -11.13 -6.15 21.54
CA ARG A 54 -9.87 -6.12 20.81
C ARG A 54 -10.15 -5.99 19.32
N LEU A 55 -9.33 -5.21 18.62
CA LEU A 55 -9.33 -5.19 17.17
C LEU A 55 -8.84 -6.54 16.65
N LYS A 56 -9.60 -7.13 15.74
CA LYS A 56 -9.31 -8.39 15.08
C LYS A 56 -9.39 -8.21 13.57
N PRO A 57 -8.52 -8.89 12.80
CA PRO A 57 -8.62 -8.83 11.35
C PRO A 57 -9.96 -9.44 10.90
N PRO A 58 -10.61 -8.88 9.86
CA PRO A 58 -11.67 -9.53 9.11
C PRO A 58 -11.23 -10.90 8.60
N ALA A 59 -12.17 -11.81 8.34
CA ALA A 59 -11.87 -13.18 7.90
C ALA A 59 -11.27 -13.22 6.47
N ASP A 60 -11.65 -12.25 5.65
CA ASP A 60 -11.26 -12.04 4.26
C ASP A 60 -10.03 -11.13 4.09
N LEU A 61 -9.54 -10.50 5.18
CA LEU A 61 -8.34 -9.67 5.12
C LEU A 61 -7.09 -10.52 4.89
N GLN A 62 -6.41 -10.23 3.78
CA GLN A 62 -5.23 -10.94 3.33
C GLN A 62 -4.01 -10.01 3.32
N VAL A 63 -3.02 -10.33 4.17
CA VAL A 63 -1.80 -9.53 4.30
C VAL A 63 -0.56 -10.42 4.23
N GLY A 64 0.23 -10.22 3.18
CA GLY A 64 1.53 -10.86 2.98
C GLY A 64 2.67 -9.95 3.43
N VAL A 65 3.67 -10.53 4.09
CA VAL A 65 4.85 -9.83 4.58
C VAL A 65 6.11 -10.42 3.97
N VAL A 66 6.98 -9.56 3.46
CA VAL A 66 8.34 -9.88 3.04
C VAL A 66 9.31 -9.55 4.18
N LYS A 67 9.96 -10.56 4.71
CA LYS A 67 10.97 -10.45 5.76
C LYS A 67 12.36 -10.70 5.19
N LYS A 68 13.20 -9.67 5.21
CA LYS A 68 14.63 -9.75 4.89
C LYS A 68 15.37 -10.20 6.15
N LEU A 69 15.96 -11.39 6.11
CA LEU A 69 16.84 -11.91 7.14
C LEU A 69 18.25 -11.40 6.86
N ARG A 70 18.84 -10.72 7.84
CA ARG A 70 20.18 -10.16 7.77
C ARG A 70 21.04 -10.74 8.88
N ASP A 71 22.35 -10.79 8.67
CA ASP A 71 23.32 -11.10 9.72
C ASP A 71 23.56 -9.89 10.63
N ASP A 72 24.38 -10.08 11.66
CA ASP A 72 24.73 -9.03 12.64
C ASP A 72 25.52 -7.87 12.00
N ARG A 73 26.12 -8.10 10.82
CA ARG A 73 26.84 -7.08 10.04
C ARG A 73 25.93 -6.32 9.07
N GLY A 74 24.65 -6.72 8.96
CA GLY A 74 23.65 -6.10 8.11
C GLY A 74 23.58 -6.63 6.67
N TYR A 75 24.33 -7.68 6.32
CA TYR A 75 24.27 -8.33 5.02
C TYR A 75 23.00 -9.15 4.87
N LEU A 76 22.44 -9.16 3.67
CA LEU A 76 21.23 -9.94 3.36
C LEU A 76 21.57 -11.42 3.23
N LEU A 77 21.07 -12.24 4.17
CA LEU A 77 21.22 -13.69 4.13
C LEU A 77 20.11 -14.36 3.31
N LYS A 78 18.86 -13.94 3.54
CA LYS A 78 17.69 -14.58 2.93
C LYS A 78 16.49 -13.66 2.88
N VAL A 79 15.69 -13.78 1.83
CA VAL A 79 14.34 -13.20 1.79
C VAL A 79 13.35 -14.31 2.11
N SER A 80 12.52 -14.08 3.12
CA SER A 80 11.45 -14.98 3.55
C SER A 80 10.11 -14.27 3.45
N ASN A 81 9.03 -15.02 3.30
CA ASN A 81 7.69 -14.48 3.13
C ASN A 81 6.71 -15.24 4.02
N LYS A 82 5.90 -14.50 4.77
CA LYS A 82 4.90 -15.00 5.72
C LYS A 82 3.55 -14.33 5.49
N ALA A 83 2.48 -14.97 5.92
CA ALA A 83 1.17 -14.32 6.02
C ALA A 83 1.06 -13.69 7.41
N LEU A 84 0.70 -12.40 7.48
CA LEU A 84 0.36 -11.72 8.72
C LEU A 84 -1.12 -11.97 9.06
N PHE A 85 -2.00 -11.79 8.08
CA PHE A 85 -3.42 -12.11 8.16
C PHE A 85 -3.83 -12.95 6.94
N GLY A 86 -4.74 -13.92 7.16
CA GLY A 86 -5.12 -14.90 6.14
C GLY A 86 -4.13 -16.06 5.99
N LYS A 87 -4.38 -16.94 5.01
CA LYS A 87 -3.54 -18.10 4.71
C LYS A 87 -2.56 -17.78 3.58
N LYS A 88 -1.28 -18.15 3.75
CA LYS A 88 -0.23 -17.90 2.73
C LYS A 88 -0.58 -18.46 1.35
N LYS A 89 -1.11 -19.69 1.28
CA LYS A 89 -1.51 -20.33 0.01
C LYS A 89 -2.59 -19.53 -0.72
N GLU A 90 -3.58 -19.00 0.02
CA GLU A 90 -4.67 -18.19 -0.56
C GLU A 90 -4.16 -16.83 -1.05
N ILE A 91 -3.22 -16.21 -0.30
CA ILE A 91 -2.56 -14.98 -0.74
C ILE A 91 -1.81 -15.22 -2.05
N GLU A 92 -1.00 -16.27 -2.14
CA GLU A 92 -0.25 -16.59 -3.36
C GLU A 92 -1.18 -16.92 -4.54
N LYS A 93 -2.31 -17.59 -4.29
CA LYS A 93 -3.35 -17.84 -5.30
C LYS A 93 -3.96 -16.53 -5.80
N ARG A 94 -4.28 -15.57 -4.92
CA ARG A 94 -4.79 -14.25 -5.29
C ARG A 94 -3.76 -13.43 -6.07
N ILE A 95 -2.49 -13.48 -5.68
CA ILE A 95 -1.37 -12.86 -6.41
C ILE A 95 -1.32 -13.35 -7.86
N ARG A 96 -1.40 -14.67 -8.07
CA ARG A 96 -1.40 -15.26 -9.42
C ARG A 96 -2.65 -14.89 -10.20
N LYS A 97 -3.83 -14.92 -9.57
CA LYS A 97 -5.10 -14.53 -10.20
C LYS A 97 -5.07 -13.07 -10.67
N LEU A 98 -4.41 -12.19 -9.92
CA LEU A 98 -4.25 -10.78 -10.27
C LEU A 98 -3.14 -10.52 -11.30
N GLY A 99 -2.35 -11.53 -11.69
CA GLY A 99 -1.25 -11.36 -12.64
C GLY A 99 -0.05 -10.56 -12.12
N ILE A 100 -0.02 -10.21 -10.83
CA ILE A 100 1.03 -9.37 -10.22
C ILE A 100 2.24 -10.17 -9.70
N GLY A 101 2.37 -11.45 -10.09
CA GLY A 101 3.51 -12.30 -9.77
C GLY A 101 3.12 -13.70 -9.29
N GLN A 102 4.07 -14.39 -8.65
CA GLN A 102 3.92 -15.80 -8.22
C GLN A 102 3.90 -16.00 -6.69
N LYS A 103 4.59 -15.11 -5.96
CA LYS A 103 4.82 -15.19 -4.51
C LYS A 103 4.67 -13.79 -3.90
N ILE A 104 4.50 -13.75 -2.57
CA ILE A 104 4.49 -12.51 -1.78
C ILE A 104 5.82 -11.76 -2.02
N ASN A 105 5.73 -10.57 -2.61
CA ASN A 105 6.86 -9.69 -2.88
C ASN A 105 6.42 -8.23 -2.75
N THR A 106 7.39 -7.32 -2.72
CA THR A 106 7.16 -5.87 -2.71
C THR A 106 7.75 -5.19 -3.96
N SER A 107 8.11 -5.94 -5.00
CA SER A 107 8.87 -5.40 -6.15
C SER A 107 8.15 -4.26 -6.87
N HIS A 108 6.82 -4.31 -6.95
CA HIS A 108 6.00 -3.26 -7.54
C HIS A 108 6.10 -1.94 -6.75
N MET A 109 5.96 -2.02 -5.42
CA MET A 109 6.13 -0.85 -4.55
C MET A 109 7.56 -0.34 -4.54
N GLU A 110 8.56 -1.23 -4.55
CA GLU A 110 9.97 -0.83 -4.61
C GLU A 110 10.33 -0.18 -5.94
N ARG A 111 9.75 -0.64 -7.06
CA ARG A 111 9.88 0.01 -8.36
C ARG A 111 9.31 1.42 -8.31
N LEU A 112 8.08 1.58 -7.81
CA LEU A 112 7.46 2.89 -7.65
C LEU A 112 8.31 3.82 -6.77
N ASN A 113 8.81 3.32 -5.63
CA ASN A 113 9.72 4.07 -4.76
C ASN A 113 11.00 4.48 -5.50
N GLY A 114 11.55 3.62 -6.36
CA GLY A 114 12.68 3.95 -7.22
C GLY A 114 12.35 5.07 -8.21
N THR A 115 11.22 4.96 -8.91
CA THR A 115 10.73 5.97 -9.86
C THR A 115 10.54 7.32 -9.17
N ILE A 116 9.89 7.34 -8.00
CA ILE A 116 9.69 8.56 -7.21
C ILE A 116 11.03 9.20 -6.86
N ARG A 117 12.00 8.43 -6.34
CA ARG A 117 13.32 8.98 -5.99
C ARG A 117 14.11 9.47 -7.21
N GLY A 118 13.87 8.89 -8.39
CA GLY A 118 14.48 9.33 -9.64
C GLY A 118 13.85 10.59 -10.24
N GLN A 119 12.54 10.80 -10.03
CA GLN A 119 11.79 11.92 -10.62
C GLN A 119 11.50 13.06 -9.64
N GLN A 120 11.70 12.85 -8.34
CA GLN A 120 11.53 13.86 -7.31
C GLN A 120 12.87 14.15 -6.64
N ALA A 121 13.49 15.27 -7.01
CA ALA A 121 14.76 15.71 -6.43
C ALA A 121 14.70 15.84 -4.91
N ARG A 122 13.52 16.13 -4.34
CA ARG A 122 13.28 16.22 -2.89
C ARG A 122 13.45 14.88 -2.14
N LEU A 123 13.32 13.76 -2.84
CA LEU A 123 13.38 12.40 -2.27
C LEU A 123 14.66 11.64 -2.66
N ALA A 124 15.56 12.27 -3.42
CA ALA A 124 16.87 11.70 -3.72
C ALA A 124 17.70 11.59 -2.42
N ARG A 125 18.44 10.48 -2.27
CA ARG A 125 19.12 10.09 -1.02
C ARG A 125 20.10 11.15 -0.47
N ARG A 126 20.76 11.88 -1.36
CA ARG A 126 21.70 12.97 -1.03
C ARG A 126 21.32 14.18 -1.87
N THR A 127 20.31 14.91 -1.43
CA THR A 127 19.76 16.06 -2.15
C THR A 127 19.97 17.35 -1.39
N ARG A 128 20.16 18.44 -2.14
CA ARG A 128 20.10 19.82 -1.61
C ARG A 128 18.69 20.41 -1.69
N ASN A 129 17.76 19.70 -2.35
CA ASN A 129 16.40 20.18 -2.62
C ASN A 129 15.39 19.62 -1.61
N GLY A 130 15.79 19.40 -0.36
CA GLY A 130 14.89 18.94 0.69
C GLY A 130 13.75 19.94 0.94
N SER A 131 12.62 19.47 1.44
CA SER A 131 11.55 20.36 1.91
C SER A 131 11.73 20.63 3.39
N HIS A 132 11.66 21.90 3.79
CA HIS A 132 11.68 22.29 5.21
C HIS A 132 10.34 22.03 5.91
N LEU A 133 9.24 22.09 5.16
CA LEU A 133 7.88 21.83 5.64
C LEU A 133 7.36 20.52 5.06
N GLU A 134 6.67 19.73 5.89
CA GLU A 134 6.08 18.45 5.49
C GLU A 134 5.03 18.63 4.39
N GLU A 135 4.22 19.69 4.49
CA GLU A 135 3.18 20.02 3.53
C GLU A 135 3.76 20.29 2.14
N MET A 136 4.92 20.95 2.08
CA MET A 136 5.59 21.25 0.82
C MET A 136 6.12 19.99 0.14
N LEU A 137 6.59 19.01 0.93
CA LEU A 137 6.93 17.69 0.40
C LEU A 137 5.68 16.97 -0.11
N GLN A 138 4.60 16.99 0.67
CA GLN A 138 3.34 16.34 0.34
C GLN A 138 2.74 16.88 -0.97
N TYR A 139 2.68 18.21 -1.14
CA TYR A 139 2.17 18.83 -2.38
C TYR A 139 3.01 18.47 -3.59
N SER A 140 4.34 18.43 -3.45
CA SER A 140 5.25 17.99 -4.52
C SER A 140 4.97 16.55 -4.92
N ILE A 141 4.77 15.66 -3.95
CA ILE A 141 4.47 14.24 -4.20
C ILE A 141 3.08 14.06 -4.83
N TRP A 142 2.08 14.82 -4.40
CA TRP A 142 0.73 14.78 -5.00
C TRP A 142 0.75 15.23 -6.45
N LEU A 143 1.36 16.39 -6.73
CA LEU A 143 1.48 16.86 -8.11
C LEU A 143 2.22 15.85 -8.99
N TRP A 144 3.31 15.27 -8.48
CA TRP A 144 4.02 14.21 -9.18
C TRP A 144 3.14 12.98 -9.44
N ARG A 145 2.43 12.48 -8.43
CA ARG A 145 1.53 11.32 -8.53
C ARG A 145 0.47 11.56 -9.59
N ASP A 146 -0.13 12.74 -9.58
CA ASP A 146 -1.24 13.05 -10.46
C ASP A 146 -0.76 13.19 -11.91
N LEU A 147 0.34 13.91 -12.15
CA LEU A 147 0.92 13.95 -13.49
C LEU A 147 1.40 12.57 -13.97
N TYR A 148 1.99 11.75 -13.09
CA TYR A 148 2.42 10.40 -13.42
C TYR A 148 1.25 9.50 -13.86
N ASN A 149 0.09 9.63 -13.19
CA ASN A 149 -1.08 8.79 -13.42
C ASN A 149 -2.01 9.27 -14.55
N TRP A 150 -2.12 10.59 -14.77
CA TRP A 150 -3.11 11.17 -15.69
C TRP A 150 -2.52 11.65 -17.01
N THR A 151 -1.26 12.12 -17.02
CA THR A 151 -0.69 12.81 -18.20
C THR A 151 0.44 12.06 -18.87
N ARG A 152 1.10 11.12 -18.19
CA ARG A 152 2.23 10.35 -18.74
C ARG A 152 1.83 8.95 -19.15
N VAL A 153 2.09 8.62 -20.41
CA VAL A 153 1.99 7.27 -20.95
C VAL A 153 3.18 6.42 -20.50
N HIS A 154 2.98 5.11 -20.34
CA HIS A 154 4.03 4.18 -19.94
C HIS A 154 4.07 2.99 -20.90
N TYR A 155 5.26 2.69 -21.41
CA TYR A 155 5.48 1.53 -22.28
C TYR A 155 5.02 0.20 -21.66
N SER A 156 5.19 0.03 -20.33
CA SER A 156 4.72 -1.17 -19.62
C SER A 156 3.19 -1.33 -19.57
N LEU A 157 2.46 -0.30 -19.98
CA LEU A 157 1.01 -0.25 -20.10
C LEU A 157 0.58 -0.06 -21.56
N LEU A 158 1.40 -0.50 -22.54
CA LEU A 158 1.09 -0.38 -23.97
C LEU A 158 0.83 1.10 -24.39
N ASP A 159 1.66 2.00 -23.88
CA ASP A 159 1.57 3.45 -24.09
C ASP A 159 0.27 4.09 -23.58
N GLU A 160 -0.36 3.48 -22.57
CA GLU A 160 -1.45 4.06 -21.80
C GLU A 160 -0.95 4.76 -20.52
N THR A 161 -1.78 5.67 -20.00
CA THR A 161 -1.59 6.21 -18.64
C THR A 161 -2.17 5.23 -17.61
N PRO A 162 -1.70 5.25 -16.34
CA PRO A 162 -2.29 4.44 -15.28
C PRO A 162 -3.79 4.72 -15.07
N ALA A 163 -4.23 5.95 -15.30
CA ALA A 163 -5.65 6.31 -15.22
C ALA A 163 -6.49 5.64 -16.32
N ILE A 164 -5.97 5.53 -17.55
CA ILE A 164 -6.62 4.78 -18.65
C ILE A 164 -6.64 3.29 -18.34
N ALA A 165 -5.51 2.71 -17.92
CA ALA A 165 -5.42 1.28 -17.60
C ALA A 165 -6.35 0.87 -16.43
N LEU A 166 -6.69 1.82 -15.55
CA LEU A 166 -7.67 1.63 -14.48
C LEU A 166 -9.12 1.93 -14.91
N GLY A 167 -9.35 2.41 -16.13
CA GLY A 167 -10.66 2.79 -16.66
C GLY A 167 -11.25 4.05 -16.03
N LEU A 168 -10.42 4.95 -15.50
CA LEU A 168 -10.85 6.22 -14.89
C LEU A 168 -11.08 7.33 -15.93
N THR A 169 -10.45 7.19 -17.09
CA THR A 169 -10.54 8.11 -18.23
C THR A 169 -10.32 7.32 -19.51
N ASN A 170 -10.82 7.84 -20.64
CA ASN A 170 -10.66 7.21 -21.94
C ASN A 170 -9.62 7.94 -22.81
N GLU A 171 -8.93 8.93 -22.24
CA GLU A 171 -7.96 9.78 -22.94
C GLU A 171 -6.80 10.16 -22.02
N VAL A 172 -5.66 10.46 -22.64
CA VAL A 172 -4.48 11.01 -21.96
C VAL A 172 -4.75 12.48 -21.65
N TRP A 173 -4.59 12.88 -20.39
CA TRP A 173 -4.83 14.27 -20.02
C TRP A 173 -3.62 15.13 -20.34
N SER A 174 -3.86 16.35 -20.82
CA SER A 174 -2.82 17.39 -20.81
C SER A 174 -2.66 17.96 -19.41
N VAL A 175 -1.51 18.58 -19.14
CA VAL A 175 -1.28 19.30 -17.86
C VAL A 175 -2.34 20.40 -17.67
N LEU A 176 -2.70 21.11 -18.74
CA LEU A 176 -3.74 22.14 -18.68
C LEU A 176 -5.10 21.56 -18.28
N LYS A 177 -5.48 20.41 -18.85
CA LYS A 177 -6.73 19.73 -18.51
C LYS A 177 -6.76 19.33 -17.03
N TYR A 178 -5.67 18.77 -16.52
CA TYR A 178 -5.55 18.44 -15.09
C TYR A 178 -5.71 19.67 -14.19
N ILE A 179 -5.10 20.81 -14.56
CA ILE A 179 -5.22 22.05 -13.77
C ILE A 179 -6.65 22.59 -13.76
N LEU A 180 -7.37 22.49 -14.89
CA LEU A 180 -8.75 22.97 -15.01
C LEU A 180 -9.78 22.06 -14.35
N TYR A 181 -9.46 20.78 -14.18
CA TYR A 181 -10.36 19.75 -13.62
C TYR A 181 -9.62 18.86 -12.61
N PRO A 182 -9.24 19.38 -11.43
CA PRO A 182 -8.49 18.63 -10.42
C PRO A 182 -9.31 17.53 -9.72
#